data_AF-A0A957T877-F1
#
_entry.id   AF-A0A957T877-F1
#
_cell.length_a   1.000
_cell.length_b   1.000
_cell.length_c   1.000
_cell.angle_alpha   90.00
_cell.angle_beta   90.00
_cell.angle_gamma   90.00
#
_symmetry.space_group_name_H-M   'P 1'
#
loop_
_entity.id
_entity.type
_entity.pdbx_description
1 polymer ?
#
loop_
_entity_poly.entity_id
_entity_poly.type
_entity_poly.pdbx_seq_one_letter_code
_entity_poly.pdbx_strand_id
1 'polypeptide(L)'
;MERDFRAIERTLIISFFFNLIATAAKLSVGIWTGALSLIADGLDTLFDGLANVIGVIAVRMGSRPPDADHPYGHRKFETIAALFIATMLFITAWELATGAIDRFFAGEAPVVNAWSIAALAFGGAVQGLTGLWEIRRGRDLQSEILVADARHTITSLYVSAAVLAGLVLVYLGFPWADPLVALFVAVVIAKIGVETVSENVPALVDRAPITEDTIGQVVADVEGVESFHRVRSRGTADSIAVDLHVRVDPRLSVNAANAIADEVRRRLLNLDGVDDVTVHLEAQRGPESTAALHEAVKLIADEEGVTIHEFWIQQLDAHIGMHLHVGVDPNLTLAEAHDQVDRLERTIQERLPEVASIYSHIETAVPEILPTARVSQGLHERIERAIEAAAEEIPALSYPHEIQIHQVEGRLFIAAEALIDGSLSVSEAHDLSTQMQDIIRARVPNAGEVLVHLEPKGELM
;
A
#
# COMPACT_ATOMS: atom_id res chain seq x y z
N MET A 1 -21.62 7.70 32.35
CA MET A 1 -21.25 8.82 33.23
C MET A 1 -20.78 9.93 32.30
N GLU A 2 -21.66 10.88 31.96
CA GLU A 2 -21.28 11.98 31.05
C GLU A 2 -20.22 12.84 31.73
N ARG A 3 -19.04 12.97 31.10
CA ARG A 3 -17.99 13.89 31.55
C ARG A 3 -18.60 15.31 31.58
N ASP A 4 -18.50 16.01 32.70
CA ASP A 4 -18.95 17.41 32.79
C ASP A 4 -17.97 18.32 32.05
N PHE A 5 -18.09 18.33 30.72
CA PHE A 5 -17.24 19.11 29.81
C PHE A 5 -17.23 20.60 30.17
N ARG A 6 -18.33 21.14 30.70
CA ARG A 6 -18.41 22.54 31.12
C ARG A 6 -17.56 22.80 32.36
N ALA A 7 -17.52 21.87 33.31
CA ALA A 7 -16.65 21.99 34.48
C ALA A 7 -15.16 21.87 34.12
N ILE A 8 -14.81 21.02 33.14
CA ILE A 8 -13.44 20.89 32.62
C ILE A 8 -13.02 22.19 31.92
N GLU A 9 -13.83 22.68 30.99
CA GLU A 9 -13.59 23.93 30.25
C GLU A 9 -13.42 25.13 31.20
N ARG A 10 -14.28 25.25 32.22
CA ARG A 10 -14.13 26.28 33.26
C ARG A 10 -12.81 26.17 34.02
N THR A 11 -12.35 24.96 34.32
CA THR A 11 -11.10 24.72 35.04
C THR A 11 -9.90 25.19 34.21
N LEU A 12 -9.87 24.83 32.93
CA LEU A 12 -8.82 25.24 31.99
C LEU A 12 -8.81 26.75 31.76
N ILE A 13 -9.98 27.38 31.64
CA ILE A 13 -10.07 28.85 31.52
C ILE A 13 -9.51 29.54 32.77
N ILE A 14 -9.85 29.06 33.96
CA ILE A 14 -9.32 29.60 35.22
C ILE A 14 -7.80 29.42 35.29
N SER A 15 -7.28 28.23 34.93
CA SER A 15 -5.85 27.93 34.87
C SER A 15 -5.13 28.89 33.91
N PHE A 16 -5.69 29.11 32.72
CA PHE A 16 -5.19 30.08 31.73
C PHE A 16 -5.08 31.50 32.30
N PHE A 17 -6.09 31.98 33.03
CA PHE A 17 -6.01 33.31 33.66
C PHE A 17 -4.94 33.40 34.75
N PHE A 18 -4.72 32.34 35.53
CA PHE A 18 -3.61 32.31 36.48
C PHE A 18 -2.24 32.31 35.78
N ASN A 19 -2.08 31.54 34.70
CA ASN A 19 -0.86 31.57 33.89
C ASN A 19 -0.65 32.94 33.26
N LEU A 20 -1.70 33.64 32.85
CA LEU A 20 -1.61 35.01 32.34
C LEU A 20 -1.15 36.01 33.42
N ILE A 21 -1.62 35.86 34.65
CA ILE A 21 -1.17 36.69 35.79
C ILE A 21 0.32 36.43 36.08
N ALA A 22 0.73 35.16 36.13
CA ALA A 22 2.13 34.78 36.34
C ALA A 22 3.03 35.31 35.21
N THR A 23 2.60 35.15 33.97
CA THR A 23 3.25 35.70 32.77
C THR A 23 3.42 37.20 32.87
N ALA A 24 2.35 37.94 33.17
CA ALA A 24 2.39 39.39 33.25
C ALA A 24 3.39 39.86 34.31
N ALA A 25 3.43 39.21 35.47
CA ALA A 25 4.40 39.51 36.52
C ALA A 25 5.85 39.24 36.07
N LYS A 26 6.11 38.05 35.50
CA LYS A 26 7.44 37.64 35.03
C LYS A 26 7.94 38.54 33.89
N LEU A 27 7.14 38.74 32.84
CA LEU A 27 7.53 39.54 31.68
C LEU A 27 7.72 41.02 32.02
N SER A 28 6.82 41.62 32.81
CA SER A 28 6.95 43.05 33.17
C SER A 28 8.24 43.32 33.92
N VAL A 29 8.55 42.46 34.90
CA VAL A 29 9.79 42.59 35.69
C VAL A 29 11.01 42.16 34.88
N GLY A 30 10.91 41.12 34.05
CA GLY A 30 11.97 40.66 33.15
C GLY A 30 12.41 41.76 32.18
N ILE A 31 11.46 42.41 31.51
CA ILE A 31 11.73 43.52 30.59
C ILE A 31 12.32 44.71 31.35
N TRP A 32 11.75 45.07 32.52
CA TRP A 32 12.23 46.20 33.31
C TRP A 32 13.66 46.00 33.86
N THR A 33 13.98 44.78 34.29
CA THR A 33 15.29 44.42 34.86
C THR A 33 16.31 43.97 33.81
N GLY A 34 15.83 43.76 32.59
CA GLY A 34 16.59 43.15 31.52
C GLY A 34 17.03 41.71 31.85
N ALA A 35 16.34 40.96 32.70
CA ALA A 35 16.71 39.56 33.01
C ALA A 35 16.18 38.61 31.92
N LEU A 36 17.04 38.08 31.05
CA LEU A 36 16.61 37.25 29.91
C LEU A 36 16.00 35.93 30.35
N SER A 37 16.61 35.27 31.34
CA SER A 37 16.05 34.03 31.88
C SER A 37 14.64 34.22 32.48
N LEU A 38 14.36 35.39 33.08
CA LEU A 38 13.03 35.75 33.58
C LEU A 38 12.05 36.07 32.45
N ILE A 39 12.50 36.77 31.39
CA ILE A 39 11.67 36.99 30.19
C ILE A 39 11.33 35.64 29.55
N ALA A 40 12.31 34.75 29.42
CA ALA A 40 12.15 33.43 28.84
C ALA A 40 11.18 32.56 29.65
N ASP A 41 11.34 32.53 30.97
CA ASP A 41 10.42 31.83 31.88
C ASP A 41 9.00 32.43 31.80
N GLY A 42 8.87 33.74 31.55
CA GLY A 42 7.60 34.39 31.29
C GLY A 42 6.97 34.00 29.94
N LEU A 43 7.76 33.94 28.86
CA LEU A 43 7.30 33.51 27.53
C LEU A 43 6.91 32.04 27.51
N ASP A 44 7.67 31.19 28.20
CA ASP A 44 7.36 29.77 28.41
C ASP A 44 5.99 29.62 29.09
N THR A 45 5.77 30.36 30.20
CA THR A 45 4.48 30.38 30.89
C THR A 45 3.31 30.89 30.01
N LEU A 46 3.58 31.86 29.13
CA LEU A 46 2.59 32.38 28.19
C LEU A 46 2.19 31.34 27.16
N PHE A 47 3.19 30.69 26.55
CA PHE A 47 2.99 29.71 25.51
C PHE A 47 2.37 28.42 26.04
N ASP A 48 2.67 28.03 27.28
CA ASP A 48 1.94 26.98 27.99
C ASP A 48 0.44 27.30 28.10
N GLY A 49 0.11 28.52 28.54
CA GLY A 49 -1.29 28.96 28.60
C GLY A 49 -1.99 28.95 27.23
N LEU A 50 -1.30 29.41 26.18
CA LEU A 50 -1.83 29.38 24.81
C LEU A 50 -1.98 27.95 24.27
N ALA A 51 -1.02 27.07 24.54
CA ALA A 51 -1.06 25.67 24.17
C ALA A 51 -2.28 24.96 24.77
N ASN A 52 -2.66 25.29 26.01
CA ASN A 52 -3.88 24.75 26.64
C ASN A 52 -5.15 25.18 25.91
N VAL A 53 -5.27 26.46 25.56
CA VAL A 53 -6.42 26.98 24.80
C VAL A 53 -6.49 26.31 23.42
N ILE A 54 -5.35 26.21 22.74
CA ILE A 54 -5.23 25.56 21.43
C ILE A 54 -5.60 24.09 21.54
N GLY A 55 -5.12 23.37 22.57
CA GLY A 55 -5.44 21.97 22.83
C GLY A 55 -6.93 21.75 23.06
N VAL A 56 -7.60 22.61 23.82
CA VAL A 56 -9.07 22.55 24.01
C VAL A 56 -9.82 22.73 22.69
N ILE A 57 -9.43 23.72 21.90
CA ILE A 57 -10.04 23.97 20.58
C ILE A 57 -9.80 22.78 19.66
N ALA A 58 -8.58 22.24 19.66
CA ALA A 58 -8.18 21.11 18.83
C ALA A 58 -8.96 19.84 19.17
N VAL A 59 -9.06 19.48 20.45
CA VAL A 59 -9.88 18.35 20.91
C VAL A 59 -11.35 18.55 20.55
N ARG A 60 -11.88 19.77 20.71
CA ARG A 60 -13.27 20.08 20.34
C ARG A 60 -13.52 19.98 18.84
N MET A 61 -12.55 20.37 18.01
CA MET A 61 -12.61 20.22 16.56
C MET A 61 -12.45 18.75 16.17
N GLY A 62 -11.46 18.04 16.75
CA GLY A 62 -11.14 16.65 16.47
C GLY A 62 -12.23 15.65 16.89
N SER A 63 -12.98 15.97 17.94
CA SER A 63 -14.11 15.17 18.41
C SER A 63 -15.38 15.31 17.57
N ARG A 64 -15.38 16.14 16.50
CA ARG A 64 -16.53 16.25 15.60
C ARG A 64 -16.69 14.99 14.76
N PRO A 65 -17.92 14.49 14.58
CA PRO A 65 -18.16 13.34 13.70
C PRO A 65 -17.79 13.69 12.24
N PRO A 66 -17.60 12.69 11.38
CA PRO A 66 -17.43 12.91 9.94
C PRO A 66 -18.58 13.72 9.33
N ASP A 67 -18.23 14.59 8.38
CA ASP A 67 -19.18 15.39 7.60
C ASP A 67 -18.85 15.35 6.11
N ALA A 68 -19.61 16.09 5.29
CA ALA A 68 -19.45 16.06 3.83
C ALA A 68 -18.10 16.60 3.35
N ASP A 69 -17.52 17.56 4.08
CA ASP A 69 -16.22 18.16 3.75
C ASP A 69 -15.06 17.31 4.32
N HIS A 70 -15.32 16.54 5.39
CA HIS A 70 -14.37 15.66 6.06
C HIS A 70 -14.95 14.24 6.28
N PRO A 71 -15.01 13.40 5.22
CA PRO A 71 -15.62 12.07 5.29
C PRO A 71 -14.92 11.10 6.24
N TYR A 72 -13.63 11.33 6.53
CA TYR A 72 -12.83 10.54 7.48
C TYR A 72 -12.77 11.19 8.89
N GLY A 73 -13.59 12.21 9.14
CA GLY A 73 -13.61 12.91 10.42
C GLY A 73 -12.51 13.96 10.59
N HIS A 74 -12.40 14.45 11.82
CA HIS A 74 -11.64 15.66 12.16
C HIS A 74 -10.39 15.40 13.02
N ARG A 75 -10.04 14.14 13.28
CA ARG A 75 -8.99 13.79 14.25
C ARG A 75 -7.62 14.40 13.95
N LYS A 76 -7.28 14.59 12.66
CA LYS A 76 -6.03 15.24 12.23
C LYS A 76 -5.87 16.70 12.73
N PHE A 77 -6.96 17.38 13.14
CA PHE A 77 -6.86 18.71 13.75
C PHE A 77 -6.11 18.71 15.08
N GLU A 78 -6.14 17.61 15.84
CA GLU A 78 -5.35 17.45 17.07
C GLU A 78 -3.85 17.38 16.74
N THR A 79 -3.49 16.62 15.71
CA THR A 79 -2.11 16.54 15.20
C THR A 79 -1.59 17.89 14.69
N ILE A 80 -2.42 18.63 13.94
CA ILE A 80 -2.07 19.98 13.45
C ILE A 80 -1.82 20.94 14.61
N ALA A 81 -2.68 20.89 15.64
CA ALA A 81 -2.52 21.72 16.82
C ALA A 81 -1.24 21.38 17.60
N ALA A 82 -0.90 20.09 17.76
CA ALA A 82 0.35 19.68 18.40
C ALA A 82 1.59 20.20 17.64
N LEU A 83 1.58 20.16 16.31
CA LEU A 83 2.67 20.73 15.49
C LEU A 83 2.74 22.26 15.56
N PHE A 84 1.60 22.94 15.68
CA PHE A 84 1.57 24.37 15.93
C PHE A 84 2.21 24.72 17.27
N ILE A 85 1.87 23.98 18.33
CA ILE A 85 2.49 24.13 19.66
C ILE A 85 4.00 23.87 19.58
N ALA A 86 4.43 22.79 18.91
CA ALA A 86 5.85 22.51 18.72
C ALA A 86 6.59 23.66 17.99
N THR A 87 5.94 24.30 17.02
CA THR A 87 6.49 25.49 16.33
C THR A 87 6.71 26.65 17.30
N MET A 88 5.76 26.90 18.22
CA MET A 88 5.91 27.93 19.26
C MET A 88 7.08 27.62 20.21
N LEU A 89 7.26 26.34 20.57
CA LEU A 89 8.41 25.90 21.39
C LEU A 89 9.74 26.17 20.68
N PHE A 90 9.83 25.90 19.37
CA PHE A 90 11.04 26.19 18.61
C PHE A 90 11.35 27.69 18.54
N ILE A 91 10.34 28.54 18.35
CA ILE A 91 10.50 30.00 18.37
C ILE A 91 11.04 30.45 19.74
N THR A 92 10.46 29.92 20.82
CA THR A 92 10.88 30.23 22.21
C THR A 92 12.31 29.80 22.47
N ALA A 93 12.67 28.57 22.10
CA ALA A 93 14.02 28.05 22.24
C ALA A 93 15.04 28.86 21.41
N TRP A 94 14.66 29.27 20.20
CA TRP A 94 15.50 30.10 19.34
C TRP A 94 15.76 31.48 19.94
N GLU A 95 14.71 32.21 20.34
CA GLU A 95 14.85 33.53 20.97
C GLU A 95 15.67 33.47 22.27
N LEU A 96 15.48 32.40 23.05
CA LEU A 96 16.24 32.19 24.27
C LEU A 96 17.72 31.92 23.99
N ALA A 97 18.01 31.06 23.02
CA ALA A 97 19.39 30.72 22.65
C ALA A 97 20.14 31.93 22.07
N THR A 98 19.53 32.69 21.16
CA THR A 98 20.15 33.88 20.58
C THR A 98 20.38 34.96 21.64
N GLY A 99 19.38 35.23 22.49
CA GLY A 99 19.53 36.17 23.60
C GLY A 99 20.63 35.77 24.58
N ALA A 100 20.73 34.48 24.93
CA ALA A 100 21.79 33.97 25.78
C ALA A 100 23.18 34.13 25.16
N ILE A 101 23.32 33.80 23.86
CA ILE A 101 24.59 33.91 23.12
C ILE A 101 25.05 35.37 23.03
N ASP A 102 24.16 36.28 22.62
CA ASP A 102 24.47 37.70 22.46
C ASP A 102 24.98 38.30 23.76
N ARG A 103 24.36 37.96 24.89
CA ARG A 103 24.80 38.45 26.21
C ARG A 103 26.08 37.82 26.71
N PHE A 104 26.28 36.54 26.44
CA PHE A 104 27.52 35.87 26.80
C PHE A 104 28.72 36.57 26.15
N PHE A 105 28.58 37.03 24.90
CA PHE A 105 29.63 37.76 24.19
C PHE A 105 29.67 39.27 24.49
N ALA A 106 28.53 39.91 24.75
CA ALA A 106 28.46 41.34 25.09
C ALA A 106 29.01 41.67 26.50
N GLY A 107 29.06 40.68 27.41
CA GLY A 107 29.53 40.88 28.78
C GLY A 107 28.57 41.73 29.65
N GLU A 108 27.34 41.94 29.17
CA GLU A 108 26.32 42.68 29.88
C GLU A 108 25.74 41.82 31.02
N ALA A 109 25.98 42.22 32.27
CA ALA A 109 25.38 41.57 33.43
C ALA A 109 23.93 42.06 33.59
N PRO A 110 22.94 41.15 33.71
CA PRO A 110 21.56 41.55 33.99
C PRO A 110 21.48 42.26 35.34
N VAL A 111 20.62 43.27 35.45
CA VAL A 111 20.37 43.96 36.73
C VAL A 111 19.44 43.09 37.56
N VAL A 112 19.99 42.07 38.22
CA VAL A 112 19.23 41.21 39.12
C VAL A 112 18.95 41.98 40.40
N ASN A 113 17.71 42.44 40.55
CA ASN A 113 17.23 43.11 41.75
C ASN A 113 16.27 42.18 42.52
N ALA A 114 15.94 42.54 43.76
CA ALA A 114 15.00 41.77 44.58
C ALA A 114 13.63 41.57 43.91
N TRP A 115 13.25 42.44 42.96
CA TRP A 115 12.02 42.33 42.19
C TRP A 115 12.07 41.17 41.18
N SER A 116 13.20 40.90 40.51
CA SER A 116 13.34 39.75 39.60
C SER A 116 13.11 38.43 40.35
N ILE A 117 13.72 38.29 41.53
CA ILE A 117 13.55 37.11 42.39
C ILE A 117 12.10 37.02 42.91
N ALA A 118 11.53 38.14 43.35
CA ALA A 118 10.16 38.18 43.86
C ALA A 118 9.12 37.84 42.76
N ALA A 119 9.31 38.35 41.54
CA ALA A 119 8.42 38.07 40.41
C ALA A 119 8.46 36.59 40.02
N LEU A 120 9.64 35.99 40.01
CA LEU A 120 9.79 34.58 39.67
C LEU A 120 9.28 33.66 40.79
N ALA A 121 9.53 34.01 42.06
CA ALA A 121 8.96 33.30 43.20
C ALA A 121 7.42 33.39 43.23
N PHE A 122 6.86 34.58 42.94
CA PHE A 122 5.42 34.77 42.82
C PHE A 122 4.85 33.96 41.66
N GLY A 123 5.45 34.04 40.47
CA GLY A 123 5.02 33.29 39.30
C GLY A 123 5.05 31.77 39.53
N GLY A 124 6.13 31.26 40.11
CA GLY A 124 6.25 29.85 40.50
C GLY A 124 5.25 29.45 41.58
N ALA A 125 4.96 30.32 42.56
CA ALA A 125 3.92 30.05 43.55
C ALA A 125 2.53 29.96 42.90
N VAL A 126 2.21 30.87 41.97
CA VAL A 126 0.95 30.84 41.21
C VAL A 126 0.85 29.55 40.41
N GLN A 127 1.86 29.20 39.60
CA GLN A 127 1.88 27.98 38.81
C GLN A 127 1.78 26.71 39.68
N GLY A 128 2.50 26.65 40.79
CA GLY A 128 2.45 25.52 41.72
C GLY A 128 1.08 25.37 42.39
N LEU A 129 0.46 26.47 42.82
CA LEU A 129 -0.89 26.43 43.39
C LEU A 129 -1.93 26.04 42.33
N THR A 130 -1.83 26.59 41.13
CA THR A 130 -2.71 26.25 40.00
C THR A 130 -2.58 24.78 39.63
N GLY A 131 -1.36 24.26 39.45
CA GLY A 131 -1.14 22.85 39.12
C GLY A 131 -1.63 21.90 40.21
N LEU A 132 -1.43 22.21 41.50
CA LEU A 132 -1.97 21.40 42.59
C LEU A 132 -3.50 21.43 42.64
N TRP A 133 -4.10 22.59 42.40
CA TRP A 133 -5.55 22.75 42.32
C TRP A 133 -6.12 21.98 41.13
N GLU A 134 -5.47 22.07 39.98
CA GLU A 134 -5.89 21.43 38.74
C GLU A 134 -5.73 19.91 38.79
N ILE A 135 -4.68 19.36 39.41
CA ILE A 135 -4.56 17.92 39.68
C ILE A 135 -5.75 17.42 40.51
N ARG A 136 -6.11 18.15 41.58
CA ARG A 136 -7.26 17.77 42.42
C ARG A 136 -8.54 17.77 41.59
N ARG A 137 -8.76 18.85 40.83
CA ARG A 137 -9.96 18.99 40.01
C ARG A 137 -10.03 17.95 38.89
N GLY A 138 -8.91 17.62 38.27
CA GLY A 138 -8.79 16.58 37.25
C GLY A 138 -9.12 15.20 37.79
N ARG A 139 -8.71 14.87 39.03
CA ARG A 139 -9.12 13.63 39.70
C ARG A 139 -10.61 13.61 40.05
N ASP A 140 -11.13 14.71 40.60
CA ASP A 140 -12.55 14.83 40.97
C ASP A 140 -13.48 14.74 39.75
N LEU A 141 -13.04 15.29 38.61
CA LEU A 141 -13.77 15.28 37.33
C LEU A 141 -13.46 14.06 36.45
N GLN A 142 -12.55 13.18 36.89
CA GLN A 142 -12.03 12.06 36.10
C GLN A 142 -11.60 12.49 34.68
N SER A 143 -10.91 13.62 34.60
CA SER A 143 -10.40 14.22 33.36
C SER A 143 -8.90 14.00 33.26
N GLU A 144 -8.50 13.13 32.32
CA GLU A 144 -7.10 12.90 32.01
C GLU A 144 -6.44 14.14 31.40
N ILE A 145 -7.19 14.94 30.66
CA ILE A 145 -6.74 16.22 30.08
C ILE A 145 -6.29 17.18 31.19
N LEU A 146 -7.13 17.39 32.22
CA LEU A 146 -6.77 18.26 33.35
C LEU A 146 -5.58 17.72 34.15
N VAL A 147 -5.50 16.39 34.32
CA VAL A 147 -4.37 15.79 35.04
C VAL A 147 -3.07 15.91 34.23
N ALA A 148 -3.14 15.79 32.89
CA ALA A 148 -2.00 15.96 32.00
C ALA A 148 -1.51 17.41 32.00
N ASP A 149 -2.41 18.39 31.83
CA ASP A 149 -2.07 19.82 31.87
C ASP A 149 -1.44 20.21 33.21
N ALA A 150 -2.04 19.78 34.31
CA ALA A 150 -1.51 20.07 35.63
C ALA A 150 -0.11 19.48 35.87
N ARG A 151 0.18 18.29 35.33
CA ARG A 151 1.53 17.68 35.35
C ARG A 151 2.50 18.47 34.50
N HIS A 152 2.07 18.96 33.34
CA HIS A 152 2.87 19.84 32.50
C HIS A 152 3.24 21.10 33.28
N THR A 153 2.25 21.80 33.85
CA THR A 153 2.44 22.99 34.69
C THR A 153 3.40 22.74 35.85
N ILE A 154 3.30 21.59 36.52
CA ILE A 154 4.24 21.21 37.59
C ILE A 154 5.64 20.92 37.04
N THR A 155 5.75 20.41 35.82
CA THR A 155 7.05 20.16 35.19
C THR A 155 7.72 21.47 34.78
N SER A 156 6.96 22.45 34.28
CA SER A 156 7.46 23.81 33.97
C SER A 156 8.02 24.51 35.21
N LEU A 157 7.55 24.18 36.43
CA LEU A 157 8.16 24.70 37.67
C LEU A 157 9.62 24.29 37.86
N TYR A 158 10.07 23.16 37.32
CA TYR A 158 11.49 22.79 37.37
C TYR A 158 12.33 23.72 36.49
N VAL A 159 11.80 24.16 35.35
CA VAL A 159 12.43 25.15 34.48
C VAL A 159 12.50 26.49 35.22
N SER A 160 11.39 26.95 35.81
CA SER A 160 11.40 28.16 36.63
C SER A 160 12.35 28.06 37.82
N ALA A 161 12.45 26.90 38.48
CA ALA A 161 13.39 26.69 39.58
C ALA A 161 14.86 26.73 39.12
N ALA A 162 15.16 26.22 37.93
CA ALA A 162 16.50 26.33 37.33
C ALA A 162 16.84 27.80 37.03
N VAL A 163 15.89 28.56 36.49
CA VAL A 163 16.03 30.01 36.28
C VAL A 163 16.24 30.75 37.61
N LEU A 164 15.48 30.41 38.65
CA LEU A 164 15.64 30.98 39.99
C LEU A 164 17.05 30.73 40.52
N ALA A 165 17.55 29.51 40.39
CA ALA A 165 18.90 29.16 40.80
C ALA A 165 19.95 29.97 40.01
N GLY A 166 19.76 30.14 38.70
CA GLY A 166 20.57 31.01 37.86
C GLY A 166 20.61 32.47 38.35
N LEU A 167 19.45 33.05 38.64
CA LEU A 167 19.33 34.42 39.16
C LEU A 167 19.97 34.58 40.55
N VAL A 168 19.85 33.58 41.42
CA VAL A 168 20.53 33.57 42.73
C VAL A 168 22.05 33.53 42.55
N LEU A 169 22.57 32.75 41.60
CA LEU A 169 24.01 32.74 41.29
C LEU A 169 24.48 34.09 40.75
N VAL A 170 23.69 34.76 39.90
CA VAL A 170 24.01 36.13 39.46
C VAL A 170 24.04 37.08 40.65
N TYR A 171 23.06 36.99 41.56
CA TYR A 171 23.03 37.80 42.79
C TYR A 171 24.25 37.58 43.68
N LEU A 172 24.79 36.35 43.72
CA LEU A 172 26.02 36.00 44.44
C LEU A 172 27.31 36.44 43.73
N GLY A 173 27.22 37.09 42.56
CA GLY A 173 28.35 37.64 41.81
C GLY A 173 28.81 36.80 40.61
N PHE A 174 28.02 35.84 40.13
CA PHE A 174 28.31 35.01 38.95
C PHE A 174 27.43 35.39 37.75
N PRO A 175 27.68 36.51 37.05
CA PRO A 175 26.81 37.01 35.98
C PRO A 175 26.75 36.08 34.75
N TRP A 176 27.78 35.27 34.52
CA TRP A 176 27.83 34.27 33.45
C TRP A 176 26.86 33.10 33.66
N ALA A 177 26.30 32.93 34.87
CA ALA A 177 25.37 31.85 35.17
C ALA A 177 24.04 32.00 34.42
N ASP A 178 23.55 33.23 34.22
CA ASP A 178 22.25 33.49 33.58
C ASP A 178 22.22 33.08 32.11
N PRO A 179 23.17 33.47 31.24
CA PRO A 179 23.25 32.95 29.87
C PRO A 179 23.40 31.43 29.78
N LEU A 180 24.17 30.80 30.67
CA LEU A 180 24.35 29.34 30.64
C LEU A 180 23.07 28.59 31.02
N VAL A 181 22.36 29.06 32.05
CA VAL A 181 21.06 28.47 32.44
C VAL A 181 20.03 28.69 31.33
N ALA A 182 19.98 29.88 30.74
CA ALA A 182 19.10 30.17 29.61
C ALA A 182 19.38 29.24 28.42
N LEU A 183 20.64 29.00 28.06
CA LEU A 183 21.01 28.08 26.98
C LEU A 183 20.63 26.63 27.31
N PHE A 184 20.83 26.19 28.56
CA PHE A 184 20.41 24.86 29.00
C PHE A 184 18.89 24.68 28.87
N VAL A 185 18.11 25.65 29.31
CA VAL A 185 16.64 25.64 29.19
C VAL A 185 16.23 25.62 27.71
N ALA A 186 16.87 26.41 26.86
CA ALA A 186 16.59 26.41 25.42
C ALA A 186 16.78 25.03 24.79
N VAL A 187 17.83 24.29 25.17
CA VAL A 187 18.07 22.91 24.70
C VAL A 187 16.97 21.96 25.17
N VAL A 188 16.52 22.08 26.42
CA VAL A 188 15.42 21.26 26.95
C VAL A 188 14.12 21.54 26.19
N ILE A 189 13.75 22.80 25.98
CA ILE A 189 12.56 23.20 25.22
C ILE A 189 12.65 22.69 23.77
N ALA A 190 13.79 22.88 23.10
CA ALA A 190 13.99 22.41 21.74
C ALA A 190 13.85 20.88 21.63
N LYS A 191 14.34 20.13 22.63
CA LYS A 191 14.18 18.67 22.70
C LYS A 191 12.71 18.27 22.76
N ILE A 192 11.92 18.91 23.64
CA ILE A 192 10.48 18.67 23.75
C ILE A 192 9.77 18.96 22.41
N GLY A 193 10.15 20.05 21.73
CA GLY A 193 9.65 20.38 20.40
C GLY A 193 9.95 19.29 19.37
N VAL A 194 11.19 18.76 19.34
CA VAL A 194 11.57 17.66 18.43
C VAL A 194 10.79 16.39 18.72
N GLU A 195 10.65 16.01 20.00
CA GLU A 195 9.87 14.85 20.42
C GLU A 195 8.41 15.00 19.95
N THR A 196 7.79 16.15 20.20
CA THR A 196 6.42 16.45 19.77
C THR A 196 6.25 16.35 18.25
N VAL A 197 7.17 16.89 17.46
CA VAL A 197 7.14 16.76 15.99
C VAL A 197 7.28 15.29 15.58
N SER A 198 8.22 14.56 16.17
CA SER A 198 8.50 13.17 15.81
C SER A 198 7.33 12.22 16.11
N GLU A 199 6.55 12.51 17.14
CA GLU A 199 5.35 11.77 17.53
C GLU A 199 4.15 12.08 16.61
N ASN A 200 4.04 13.32 16.12
CA ASN A 200 2.84 13.79 15.42
C ASN A 200 2.95 13.74 13.88
N VAL A 201 4.11 13.98 13.30
CA VAL A 201 4.31 13.93 11.83
C VAL A 201 3.89 12.58 11.21
N PRO A 202 4.18 11.41 11.81
CA PRO A 202 3.75 10.11 11.27
C PRO A 202 2.26 10.03 10.90
N ALA A 203 1.38 10.61 11.72
CA ALA A 203 -0.06 10.59 11.48
C ALA A 203 -0.49 11.49 10.30
N LEU A 204 0.27 12.53 9.97
CA LEU A 204 -0.02 13.39 8.81
C LEU A 204 0.41 12.77 7.49
N VAL A 205 1.50 12.01 7.50
CA VAL A 205 2.03 11.33 6.31
C VAL A 205 1.48 9.92 6.12
N ASP A 206 0.41 9.58 6.86
CA ASP A 206 -0.26 8.28 6.84
C ASP A 206 0.72 7.10 7.06
N ARG A 207 1.67 7.25 8.00
CA ARG A 207 2.51 6.13 8.45
C ARG A 207 1.62 5.10 9.13
N ALA A 208 1.77 3.82 8.75
CA ALA A 208 1.00 2.71 9.28
C ALA A 208 1.08 2.62 10.83
N PRO A 209 -0.02 2.89 11.57
CA PRO A 209 -0.05 2.75 13.02
C PRO A 209 -0.13 1.28 13.46
N ILE A 210 -0.72 0.41 12.62
CA ILE A 210 -0.77 -1.04 12.82
C ILE A 210 0.00 -1.71 11.68
N THR A 211 0.92 -2.60 12.03
CA THR A 211 1.72 -3.32 11.03
C THR A 211 0.88 -4.33 10.25
N GLU A 212 1.30 -4.59 9.00
CA GLU A 212 0.70 -5.62 8.15
C GLU A 212 0.67 -6.99 8.84
N ASP A 213 1.72 -7.36 9.59
CA ASP A 213 1.78 -8.64 10.32
C ASP A 213 0.66 -8.76 11.37
N THR A 214 0.37 -7.69 12.11
CA THR A 214 -0.69 -7.69 13.12
C THR A 214 -2.07 -7.85 12.48
N ILE A 215 -2.32 -7.13 11.38
CA ILE A 215 -3.57 -7.27 10.61
C ILE A 215 -3.65 -8.68 10.02
N GLY A 216 -2.55 -9.17 9.46
CA GLY A 216 -2.45 -10.48 8.83
C GLY A 216 -2.74 -11.63 9.80
N GLN A 217 -2.30 -11.56 11.05
CA GLN A 217 -2.64 -12.55 12.09
C GLN A 217 -4.15 -12.63 12.33
N VAL A 218 -4.83 -11.49 12.39
CA VAL A 218 -6.29 -11.45 12.62
C VAL A 218 -7.05 -11.98 11.41
N VAL A 219 -6.60 -11.65 10.20
CA VAL A 219 -7.25 -12.01 8.93
C VAL A 219 -7.03 -13.49 8.60
N ALA A 220 -5.83 -14.03 8.86
CA ALA A 220 -5.49 -15.44 8.60
C ALA A 220 -6.35 -16.42 9.41
N ASP A 221 -6.85 -16.00 10.57
CA ASP A 221 -7.71 -16.81 11.44
C ASP A 221 -9.20 -16.83 10.98
N VAL A 222 -9.56 -16.14 9.89
CA VAL A 222 -10.92 -16.12 9.36
C VAL A 222 -11.12 -17.25 8.36
N GLU A 223 -12.07 -18.14 8.64
CA GLU A 223 -12.43 -19.24 7.75
C GLU A 223 -12.94 -18.72 6.40
N GLY A 224 -12.44 -19.32 5.31
CA GLY A 224 -12.80 -18.93 3.93
C GLY A 224 -11.90 -17.86 3.31
N VAL A 225 -10.98 -17.25 4.07
CA VAL A 225 -9.91 -16.42 3.51
C VAL A 225 -8.81 -17.34 2.96
N GLU A 226 -8.53 -17.26 1.67
CA GLU A 226 -7.46 -18.05 1.02
C GLU A 226 -6.14 -17.29 0.99
N SER A 227 -6.18 -16.00 0.71
CA SER A 227 -5.03 -15.10 0.85
C SER A 227 -5.47 -13.65 1.00
N PHE A 228 -4.56 -12.77 1.40
CA PHE A 228 -4.80 -11.33 1.49
C PHE A 228 -3.54 -10.56 1.07
N HIS A 229 -3.72 -9.34 0.58
CA HIS A 229 -2.62 -8.48 0.12
C HIS A 229 -3.04 -7.01 0.12
N ARG A 230 -2.09 -6.12 -0.22
CA ARG A 230 -2.28 -4.66 -0.23
C ARG A 230 -2.85 -4.13 1.11
N VAL A 231 -2.35 -4.68 2.21
CA VAL A 231 -2.75 -4.24 3.55
C VAL A 231 -2.18 -2.85 3.81
N ARG A 232 -3.05 -1.91 4.16
CA ARG A 232 -2.70 -0.54 4.51
C ARG A 232 -3.43 -0.14 5.76
N SER A 233 -2.75 0.60 6.63
CA SER A 233 -3.37 1.25 7.77
C SER A 233 -2.91 2.70 7.82
N ARG A 234 -3.78 3.59 8.32
CA ARG A 234 -3.49 5.03 8.44
C ARG A 234 -4.33 5.64 9.56
N GLY A 235 -3.97 6.84 9.98
CA GLY A 235 -4.70 7.59 11.02
C GLY A 235 -3.92 7.76 12.31
N THR A 236 -4.62 8.24 13.35
CA THR A 236 -4.08 8.39 14.71
C THR A 236 -4.34 7.11 15.50
N ALA A 237 -3.63 6.90 16.63
CA ALA A 237 -3.74 5.67 17.41
C ALA A 237 -5.16 5.36 17.94
N ASP A 238 -6.03 6.37 18.01
CA ASP A 238 -7.42 6.30 18.48
C ASP A 238 -8.46 6.39 17.35
N SER A 239 -8.01 6.45 16.09
CA SER A 239 -8.85 6.58 14.89
C SER A 239 -8.08 6.03 13.68
N ILE A 240 -7.96 4.71 13.64
CA ILE A 240 -7.20 3.96 12.66
C ILE A 240 -8.15 3.42 11.59
N ALA A 241 -7.89 3.79 10.34
CA ALA A 241 -8.52 3.21 9.17
C ALA A 241 -7.63 2.09 8.59
N VAL A 242 -8.25 0.97 8.22
CA VAL A 242 -7.58 -0.18 7.60
C VAL A 242 -8.20 -0.49 6.24
N ASP A 243 -7.36 -0.63 5.22
CA ASP A 243 -7.75 -1.03 3.87
C ASP A 243 -7.00 -2.31 3.49
N LEU A 244 -7.70 -3.33 2.99
CA LEU A 244 -7.06 -4.57 2.55
C LEU A 244 -7.83 -5.27 1.44
N HIS A 245 -7.12 -6.09 0.67
CA HIS A 245 -7.71 -6.99 -0.31
C HIS A 245 -7.73 -8.41 0.26
N VAL A 246 -8.87 -9.07 0.19
CA VAL A 246 -9.08 -10.45 0.68
C VAL A 246 -9.53 -11.32 -0.48
N ARG A 247 -8.85 -12.44 -0.69
CA ARG A 247 -9.17 -13.43 -1.72
C ARG A 247 -9.90 -14.63 -1.13
N VAL A 248 -10.96 -15.05 -1.82
CA VAL A 248 -11.84 -16.17 -1.42
C VAL A 248 -12.10 -17.12 -2.60
N ASP A 249 -12.58 -18.33 -2.35
CA ASP A 249 -12.87 -19.33 -3.38
C ASP A 249 -13.82 -18.75 -4.47
N PRO A 250 -13.47 -18.81 -5.77
CA PRO A 250 -14.29 -18.28 -6.87
C PRO A 250 -15.66 -18.96 -7.02
N ARG A 251 -15.87 -20.13 -6.41
CA ARG A 251 -17.13 -20.89 -6.47
C ARG A 251 -18.15 -20.43 -5.44
N LEU A 252 -17.76 -19.57 -4.50
CA LEU A 252 -18.67 -19.04 -3.50
C LEU A 252 -19.71 -18.11 -4.13
N SER A 253 -20.93 -18.18 -3.61
CA SER A 253 -21.93 -17.15 -3.92
C SER A 253 -21.47 -15.79 -3.37
N VAL A 254 -21.91 -14.71 -4.00
CA VAL A 254 -21.62 -13.33 -3.55
C VAL A 254 -22.00 -13.12 -2.08
N ASN A 255 -23.11 -13.71 -1.62
CA ASN A 255 -23.53 -13.61 -0.22
C ASN A 255 -22.56 -14.30 0.74
N ALA A 256 -22.01 -15.46 0.36
CA ALA A 256 -21.03 -16.17 1.17
C ALA A 256 -19.68 -15.43 1.20
N ALA A 257 -19.24 -14.89 0.06
CA ALA A 257 -18.05 -14.05 -0.02
C ALA A 257 -18.18 -12.78 0.85
N ASN A 258 -19.32 -12.09 0.76
CA ASN A 258 -19.61 -10.91 1.60
C ASN A 258 -19.61 -11.25 3.09
N ALA A 259 -20.15 -12.42 3.49
CA ALA A 259 -20.12 -12.84 4.88
C ALA A 259 -18.68 -13.02 5.42
N ILE A 260 -17.75 -13.50 4.58
CA ILE A 260 -16.33 -13.59 4.92
C ILE A 260 -15.72 -12.20 5.10
N ALA A 261 -15.99 -11.26 4.17
CA ALA A 261 -15.52 -9.88 4.30
C ALA A 261 -16.09 -9.16 5.53
N ASP A 262 -17.36 -9.37 5.85
CA ASP A 262 -18.01 -8.81 7.05
C ASP A 262 -17.37 -9.37 8.33
N GLU A 263 -17.02 -10.66 8.35
CA GLU A 263 -16.32 -11.27 9.47
C GLU A 263 -14.89 -10.73 9.63
N VAL A 264 -14.13 -10.58 8.54
CA VAL A 264 -12.82 -9.91 8.54
C VAL A 264 -12.95 -8.49 9.09
N ARG A 265 -13.90 -7.72 8.56
CA ARG A 265 -14.20 -6.35 8.98
C ARG A 265 -14.51 -6.29 10.47
N ARG A 266 -15.38 -7.17 10.97
CA ARG A 266 -15.78 -7.24 12.38
C ARG A 266 -14.61 -7.55 13.30
N ARG A 267 -13.70 -8.46 12.92
CA ARG A 267 -12.53 -8.79 13.73
C ARG A 267 -11.52 -7.65 13.77
N LEU A 268 -11.26 -6.99 12.64
CA LEU A 268 -10.36 -5.84 12.58
C LEU A 268 -10.91 -4.63 13.36
N LEU A 269 -12.21 -4.38 13.33
CA LEU A 269 -12.86 -3.35 14.16
C LEU A 269 -12.80 -3.61 15.67
N ASN A 270 -12.46 -4.83 16.10
CA ASN A 270 -12.24 -5.13 17.52
C ASN A 270 -10.80 -4.86 17.97
N LEU A 271 -9.89 -4.50 17.05
CA LEU A 271 -8.56 -4.06 17.43
C LEU A 271 -8.64 -2.66 18.06
N ASP A 272 -7.82 -2.45 19.09
CA ASP A 272 -7.77 -1.18 19.80
C ASP A 272 -7.45 -0.03 18.83
N GLY A 273 -8.30 0.99 18.82
CA GLY A 273 -8.13 2.20 18.01
C GLY A 273 -8.62 2.12 16.57
N VAL A 274 -9.06 0.96 16.07
CA VAL A 274 -9.59 0.82 14.71
C VAL A 274 -11.06 1.26 14.65
N ASP A 275 -11.36 2.25 13.82
CA ASP A 275 -12.71 2.82 13.67
C ASP A 275 -13.31 2.63 12.27
N ASP A 276 -12.46 2.44 11.25
CA ASP A 276 -12.90 2.19 9.88
C ASP A 276 -12.11 1.05 9.23
N VAL A 277 -12.82 0.20 8.48
CA VAL A 277 -12.23 -0.94 7.79
C VAL A 277 -12.92 -1.15 6.46
N THR A 278 -12.14 -1.06 5.38
CA THR A 278 -12.57 -1.34 4.01
C THR A 278 -11.95 -2.64 3.52
N VAL A 279 -12.80 -3.64 3.25
CA VAL A 279 -12.38 -4.93 2.69
C VAL A 279 -12.75 -4.99 1.22
N HIS A 280 -11.75 -5.08 0.34
CA HIS A 280 -11.98 -5.36 -1.08
C HIS A 280 -11.93 -6.87 -1.32
N LEU A 281 -13.06 -7.45 -1.72
CA LEU A 281 -13.14 -8.87 -2.06
C LEU A 281 -12.62 -9.14 -3.47
N GLU A 282 -11.77 -10.15 -3.59
CA GLU A 282 -11.28 -10.70 -4.83
C GLU A 282 -11.54 -12.21 -4.87
N ALA A 283 -11.66 -12.77 -6.07
CA ALA A 283 -11.61 -14.22 -6.24
C ALA A 283 -10.15 -14.69 -6.19
N GLN A 284 -9.84 -15.71 -5.39
CA GLN A 284 -8.55 -16.38 -5.47
C GLN A 284 -8.43 -16.99 -6.87
N ARG A 285 -7.40 -16.56 -7.58
CA ARG A 285 -6.95 -17.23 -8.80
C ARG A 285 -5.85 -18.19 -8.38
N GLY A 286 -6.14 -19.48 -8.38
CA GLY A 286 -5.10 -20.49 -8.24
C GLY A 286 -4.13 -20.42 -9.44
N PRO A 287 -2.88 -20.86 -9.31
CA PRO A 287 -2.01 -21.10 -10.46
C PRO A 287 -2.47 -22.38 -11.19
N GLU A 288 -3.68 -22.41 -11.76
CA GLU A 288 -4.24 -23.65 -12.34
C GLU A 288 -5.02 -23.41 -13.63
N SER A 289 -4.27 -23.08 -14.68
CA SER A 289 -4.14 -23.96 -15.85
C SER A 289 -3.10 -23.37 -16.78
N THR A 290 -2.35 -24.23 -17.47
CA THR A 290 -1.62 -23.81 -18.68
C THR A 290 -2.51 -23.01 -19.64
N ALA A 291 -3.83 -23.26 -19.64
CA ALA A 291 -4.81 -22.53 -20.42
C ALA A 291 -5.01 -21.06 -19.99
N ALA A 292 -4.96 -20.72 -18.70
CA ALA A 292 -5.08 -19.33 -18.26
C ALA A 292 -3.83 -18.50 -18.64
N LEU A 293 -2.64 -19.10 -18.51
CA LEU A 293 -1.40 -18.54 -19.04
C LEU A 293 -1.45 -18.44 -20.56
N HIS A 294 -1.99 -19.45 -21.25
CA HIS A 294 -2.20 -19.42 -22.70
C HIS A 294 -3.02 -18.21 -23.13
N GLU A 295 -4.18 -18.01 -22.52
CA GLU A 295 -5.09 -16.91 -22.86
C GLU A 295 -4.45 -15.54 -22.57
N ALA A 296 -3.75 -15.40 -21.43
CA ALA A 296 -3.06 -14.16 -21.10
C ALA A 296 -1.96 -13.81 -22.11
N VAL A 297 -1.16 -14.81 -22.51
CA VAL A 297 -0.06 -14.63 -23.48
C VAL A 297 -0.63 -14.34 -24.87
N LYS A 298 -1.72 -15.00 -25.28
CA LYS A 298 -2.42 -14.71 -26.54
C LYS A 298 -2.95 -13.27 -26.59
N LEU A 299 -3.58 -12.80 -25.51
CA LEU A 299 -4.07 -11.43 -25.44
C LEU A 299 -2.94 -10.40 -25.59
N ILE A 300 -1.80 -10.66 -24.94
CA ILE A 300 -0.60 -9.80 -25.05
C ILE A 300 -0.03 -9.84 -26.48
N ALA A 301 -0.02 -11.00 -27.13
CA ALA A 301 0.41 -11.14 -28.52
C ALA A 301 -0.46 -10.34 -29.50
N ASP A 302 -1.78 -10.43 -29.34
CA ASP A 302 -2.73 -9.65 -30.16
C ASP A 302 -2.55 -8.14 -29.95
N GLU A 303 -2.29 -7.67 -28.72
CA GLU A 303 -1.99 -6.27 -28.42
C GLU A 303 -0.71 -5.77 -29.12
N GLU A 304 0.32 -6.63 -29.22
CA GLU A 304 1.59 -6.33 -29.89
C GLU A 304 1.57 -6.60 -31.41
N GLY A 305 0.41 -7.03 -31.94
CA GLY A 305 0.20 -7.27 -33.37
C GLY A 305 1.00 -8.47 -33.92
N VAL A 306 1.25 -9.48 -33.10
CA VAL A 306 1.94 -10.73 -33.47
C VAL A 306 1.04 -11.93 -33.19
N THR A 307 1.27 -13.04 -33.89
CA THR A 307 0.55 -14.30 -33.63
C THR A 307 1.43 -15.27 -32.86
N ILE A 308 0.83 -16.11 -32.02
CA ILE A 308 1.52 -17.24 -31.39
C ILE A 308 0.95 -18.52 -31.99
N HIS A 309 1.78 -19.29 -32.69
CA HIS A 309 1.32 -20.56 -33.30
C HIS A 309 1.45 -21.73 -32.33
N GLU A 310 2.55 -21.79 -31.58
CA GLU A 310 2.78 -22.82 -30.56
C GLU A 310 3.42 -22.19 -29.33
N PHE A 311 3.07 -22.72 -28.15
CA PHE A 311 3.68 -22.31 -26.90
C PHE A 311 3.72 -23.51 -25.95
N TRP A 312 4.79 -23.58 -25.15
CA TRP A 312 4.93 -24.60 -24.10
C TRP A 312 5.32 -23.93 -22.80
N ILE A 313 4.75 -24.45 -21.72
CA ILE A 313 5.07 -24.02 -20.37
C ILE A 313 5.81 -25.16 -19.69
N GLN A 314 6.97 -24.87 -19.12
CA GLN A 314 7.78 -25.81 -18.36
C GLN A 314 7.95 -25.28 -16.93
N GLN A 315 7.79 -26.17 -15.96
CA GLN A 315 8.08 -25.85 -14.56
C GLN A 315 9.50 -26.34 -14.24
N LEU A 316 10.40 -25.41 -13.94
CA LEU A 316 11.78 -25.68 -13.55
C LEU A 316 11.94 -25.26 -12.08
N ASP A 317 12.02 -26.24 -11.19
CA ASP A 317 12.02 -26.07 -9.74
C ASP A 317 10.84 -25.20 -9.23
N ALA A 318 11.10 -23.95 -8.86
CA ALA A 318 10.15 -22.97 -8.35
C ALA A 318 9.74 -21.89 -9.39
N HIS A 319 10.17 -22.03 -10.64
CA HIS A 319 10.01 -21.00 -11.67
C HIS A 319 9.33 -21.55 -12.93
N ILE A 320 8.56 -20.71 -13.61
CA ILE A 320 7.90 -21.05 -14.87
C ILE A 320 8.78 -20.56 -16.03
N GLY A 321 9.20 -21.48 -16.90
CA GLY A 321 9.82 -21.18 -18.18
C GLY A 321 8.81 -21.32 -19.32
N MET A 322 8.88 -20.44 -20.30
CA MET A 322 7.97 -20.45 -21.44
C MET A 322 8.75 -20.49 -22.77
N HIS A 323 8.27 -21.31 -23.70
CA HIS A 323 8.75 -21.38 -25.07
C HIS A 323 7.65 -20.88 -26.01
N LEU A 324 7.97 -19.95 -26.91
CA LEU A 324 7.01 -19.30 -27.82
C LEU A 324 7.47 -19.41 -29.27
N HIS A 325 6.58 -19.82 -30.16
CA HIS A 325 6.75 -19.59 -31.59
C HIS A 325 5.91 -18.36 -31.99
N VAL A 326 6.59 -17.30 -32.44
CA VAL A 326 6.01 -15.97 -32.67
C VAL A 326 5.97 -15.69 -34.16
N GLY A 327 4.77 -15.65 -34.72
CA GLY A 327 4.47 -15.25 -36.09
C GLY A 327 4.49 -13.73 -36.23
N VAL A 328 5.35 -13.24 -37.12
CA VAL A 328 5.46 -11.83 -37.50
C VAL A 328 5.19 -11.63 -38.99
N ASP A 329 4.91 -10.41 -39.43
CA ASP A 329 4.67 -10.09 -40.84
C ASP A 329 5.92 -10.42 -41.69
N PRO A 330 5.78 -11.21 -42.77
CA PRO A 330 6.92 -11.61 -43.62
C PRO A 330 7.61 -10.45 -44.36
N ASN A 331 6.99 -9.27 -44.41
CA ASN A 331 7.58 -8.08 -45.02
C ASN A 331 8.49 -7.27 -44.08
N LEU A 332 8.54 -7.62 -42.79
CA LEU A 332 9.41 -6.97 -41.82
C LEU A 332 10.87 -7.37 -42.03
N THR A 333 11.79 -6.45 -41.73
CA THR A 333 13.21 -6.82 -41.59
C THR A 333 13.41 -7.65 -40.33
N LEU A 334 14.48 -8.46 -40.29
CA LEU A 334 14.82 -9.25 -39.11
C LEU A 334 15.02 -8.38 -37.85
N ALA A 335 15.51 -7.15 -38.00
CA ALA A 335 15.67 -6.22 -36.89
C ALA A 335 14.30 -5.74 -36.35
N GLU A 336 13.38 -5.38 -37.24
CA GLU A 336 12.02 -4.96 -36.86
C GLU A 336 11.22 -6.11 -36.23
N ALA A 337 11.39 -7.33 -36.76
CA ALA A 337 10.81 -8.53 -36.18
C ALA A 337 11.34 -8.80 -34.76
N HIS A 338 12.65 -8.69 -34.54
CA HIS A 338 13.24 -8.81 -33.22
C HIS A 338 12.74 -7.72 -32.27
N ASP A 339 12.69 -6.47 -32.70
CA ASP A 339 12.16 -5.38 -31.87
C ASP A 339 10.70 -5.63 -31.44
N GLN A 340 9.90 -6.29 -32.28
CA GLN A 340 8.52 -6.65 -31.98
C GLN A 340 8.43 -7.81 -31.00
N VAL A 341 9.25 -8.85 -31.15
CA VAL A 341 9.31 -9.97 -30.21
C VAL A 341 9.89 -9.54 -28.86
N ASP A 342 10.91 -8.67 -28.83
CA ASP A 342 11.48 -8.14 -27.59
C ASP A 342 10.47 -7.30 -26.80
N ARG A 343 9.57 -6.59 -27.49
CA ARG A 343 8.45 -5.89 -26.84
C ARG A 343 7.47 -6.88 -26.25
N LEU A 344 7.09 -7.92 -27.01
CA LEU A 344 6.22 -8.99 -26.53
C LEU A 344 6.78 -9.63 -25.25
N GLU A 345 8.04 -10.06 -25.27
CA GLU A 345 8.69 -10.71 -24.14
C GLU A 345 8.72 -9.81 -22.90
N ARG A 346 9.04 -8.52 -23.09
CA ARG A 346 9.04 -7.54 -22.00
C ARG A 346 7.65 -7.35 -21.41
N THR A 347 6.63 -7.19 -22.25
CA THR A 347 5.24 -7.02 -21.82
C THR A 347 4.74 -8.26 -21.07
N ILE A 348 5.13 -9.46 -21.50
CA ILE A 348 4.84 -10.71 -20.80
C ILE A 348 5.51 -10.73 -19.42
N GLN A 349 6.81 -10.43 -19.32
CA GLN A 349 7.53 -10.42 -18.04
C GLN A 349 6.98 -9.36 -17.07
N GLU A 350 6.55 -8.21 -17.57
CA GLU A 350 5.97 -7.14 -16.75
C GLU A 350 4.58 -7.49 -16.21
N ARG A 351 3.75 -8.18 -17.01
CA ARG A 351 2.36 -8.52 -16.65
C ARG A 351 2.21 -9.87 -15.96
N LEU A 352 3.14 -10.81 -16.20
CA LEU A 352 3.13 -12.18 -15.68
C LEU A 352 4.46 -12.46 -14.94
N PRO A 353 4.66 -11.90 -13.74
CA PRO A 353 5.91 -12.02 -12.98
C PRO A 353 6.25 -13.45 -12.55
N GLU A 354 5.29 -14.37 -12.61
CA GLU A 354 5.49 -15.80 -12.40
C GLU A 354 6.33 -16.49 -13.49
N VAL A 355 6.43 -15.89 -14.70
CA VAL A 355 7.25 -16.39 -15.80
C VAL A 355 8.68 -15.87 -15.64
N ALA A 356 9.60 -16.75 -15.24
CA ALA A 356 10.99 -16.38 -14.95
C ALA A 356 11.89 -16.33 -16.19
N SER A 357 11.54 -17.05 -17.25
CA SER A 357 12.33 -17.10 -18.48
C SER A 357 11.44 -17.34 -19.70
N ILE A 358 11.71 -16.62 -20.80
CA ILE A 358 11.02 -16.77 -22.08
C ILE A 358 12.07 -17.12 -23.14
N TYR A 359 11.75 -18.11 -23.97
CA TYR A 359 12.52 -18.51 -25.14
C TYR A 359 11.63 -18.41 -26.37
N SER A 360 11.86 -17.43 -27.23
CA SER A 360 11.08 -17.22 -28.44
C SER A 360 11.81 -17.67 -29.71
N HIS A 361 11.04 -18.08 -30.72
CA HIS A 361 11.50 -18.28 -32.08
C HIS A 361 10.61 -17.49 -33.03
N ILE A 362 11.22 -16.75 -33.97
CA ILE A 362 10.51 -15.91 -34.93
C ILE A 362 10.18 -16.74 -36.18
N GLU A 363 8.92 -16.72 -36.56
CA GLU A 363 8.42 -17.35 -37.79
C GLU A 363 7.50 -16.37 -38.55
N THR A 364 7.17 -16.71 -39.79
CA THR A 364 6.27 -15.87 -40.60
C THR A 364 4.82 -16.19 -40.25
N ALA A 365 4.03 -15.17 -39.90
CA ALA A 365 2.59 -15.28 -39.87
C ALA A 365 2.09 -15.43 -41.32
N VAL A 366 1.38 -16.51 -41.64
CA VAL A 366 0.81 -16.74 -42.98
C VAL A 366 -0.71 -16.55 -42.94
N PRO A 367 -1.22 -15.31 -43.01
CA PRO A 367 -2.64 -15.05 -43.20
C PRO A 367 -2.94 -14.86 -44.70
N GLU A 368 -2.61 -15.82 -45.57
CA GLU A 368 -3.07 -15.80 -46.97
C GLU A 368 -4.10 -16.90 -47.22
N ILE A 369 -5.28 -16.51 -47.72
CA ILE A 369 -6.22 -17.44 -48.35
C ILE A 369 -5.58 -17.87 -49.67
N LEU A 370 -4.93 -19.03 -49.66
CA LEU A 370 -4.26 -19.53 -50.86
C LEU A 370 -5.30 -19.94 -51.92
N PRO A 371 -5.15 -19.51 -53.19
CA PRO A 371 -6.08 -19.88 -54.25
C PRO A 371 -6.03 -21.40 -54.52
N THR A 372 -7.14 -22.09 -54.26
CA THR A 372 -7.27 -23.54 -54.48
C THR A 372 -7.72 -23.85 -55.91
N ALA A 373 -7.03 -24.77 -56.59
CA ALA A 373 -7.49 -25.36 -57.85
C ALA A 373 -8.11 -26.74 -57.64
N ARG A 374 -9.16 -27.07 -58.40
CA ARG A 374 -9.69 -28.44 -58.46
C ARG A 374 -8.72 -29.34 -59.22
N VAL A 375 -8.48 -30.55 -58.71
CA VAL A 375 -7.72 -31.58 -59.43
C VAL A 375 -8.55 -32.18 -60.56
N SER A 376 -7.90 -32.76 -61.56
CA SER A 376 -8.60 -33.48 -62.63
C SER A 376 -9.27 -34.75 -62.09
N GLN A 377 -10.39 -35.16 -62.71
CA GLN A 377 -11.16 -36.33 -62.25
C GLN A 377 -10.31 -37.61 -62.19
N GLY A 378 -9.47 -37.87 -63.20
CA GLY A 378 -8.59 -39.05 -63.19
C GLY A 378 -7.45 -38.98 -62.16
N LEU A 379 -7.04 -37.79 -61.71
CA LEU A 379 -6.09 -37.66 -60.59
C LEU A 379 -6.80 -37.87 -59.26
N HIS A 380 -8.01 -37.33 -59.11
CA HIS A 380 -8.88 -37.54 -57.95
C HIS A 380 -9.09 -39.03 -57.68
N GLU A 381 -9.58 -39.79 -58.67
CA GLU A 381 -9.84 -41.24 -58.58
C GLU A 381 -8.57 -42.08 -58.29
N ARG A 382 -7.38 -41.58 -58.62
CA ARG A 382 -6.11 -42.25 -58.32
C ARG A 382 -5.69 -42.05 -56.86
N ILE A 383 -5.88 -40.84 -56.35
CA ILE A 383 -5.56 -40.48 -54.96
C ILE A 383 -6.58 -41.13 -54.03
N GLU A 384 -7.86 -41.10 -54.39
CA GLU A 384 -8.94 -41.79 -53.65
C GLU A 384 -8.62 -43.28 -53.46
N ARG A 385 -8.27 -44.00 -54.53
CA ARG A 385 -7.81 -45.40 -54.44
C ARG A 385 -6.56 -45.60 -53.58
N ALA A 386 -5.66 -44.63 -53.56
CA ALA A 386 -4.46 -44.70 -52.72
C ALA A 386 -4.80 -44.53 -51.22
N ILE A 387 -5.79 -43.70 -50.91
CA ILE A 387 -6.32 -43.48 -49.55
C ILE A 387 -7.09 -44.71 -49.08
N GLU A 388 -7.96 -45.27 -49.92
CA GLU A 388 -8.67 -46.53 -49.64
C GLU A 388 -7.70 -47.66 -49.31
N ALA A 389 -6.70 -47.87 -50.18
CA ALA A 389 -5.68 -48.89 -49.96
C ALA A 389 -4.78 -48.60 -48.75
N ALA A 390 -4.67 -47.34 -48.30
CA ALA A 390 -3.94 -46.99 -47.08
C ALA A 390 -4.76 -47.34 -45.83
N ALA A 391 -6.07 -47.10 -45.86
CA ALA A 391 -6.98 -47.48 -44.78
C ALA A 391 -7.09 -49.00 -44.63
N GLU A 392 -7.09 -49.76 -45.72
CA GLU A 392 -7.10 -51.23 -45.69
C GLU A 392 -5.88 -51.86 -44.99
N GLU A 393 -4.74 -51.16 -44.97
CA GLU A 393 -3.52 -51.63 -44.29
C GLU A 393 -3.53 -51.43 -42.78
N ILE A 394 -4.50 -50.67 -42.27
CA ILE A 394 -4.65 -50.36 -40.85
C ILE A 394 -5.96 -51.01 -40.38
N PRO A 395 -5.91 -52.21 -39.75
CA PRO A 395 -7.11 -52.98 -39.40
C PRO A 395 -8.09 -52.26 -38.46
N ALA A 396 -7.62 -51.26 -37.72
CA ALA A 396 -8.42 -50.46 -36.79
C ALA A 396 -9.28 -49.39 -37.49
N LEU A 397 -8.98 -49.06 -38.75
CA LEU A 397 -9.70 -48.07 -39.53
C LEU A 397 -10.83 -48.72 -40.34
N SER A 398 -11.91 -47.97 -40.52
CA SER A 398 -12.97 -48.30 -41.47
C SER A 398 -12.94 -47.36 -42.67
N TYR A 399 -13.68 -47.74 -43.70
CA TYR A 399 -13.57 -47.16 -45.04
C TYR A 399 -13.60 -45.62 -44.99
N PRO A 400 -12.59 -44.96 -45.57
CA PRO A 400 -12.49 -43.51 -45.53
C PRO A 400 -13.64 -42.89 -46.32
N HIS A 401 -14.21 -41.81 -45.80
CA HIS A 401 -15.29 -41.05 -46.41
C HIS A 401 -14.92 -39.57 -46.44
N GLU A 402 -15.72 -38.78 -47.15
CA GLU A 402 -15.55 -37.33 -47.28
C GLU A 402 -14.12 -36.90 -47.72
N ILE A 403 -13.62 -37.52 -48.79
CA ILE A 403 -12.28 -37.24 -49.32
C ILE A 403 -12.27 -35.92 -50.09
N GLN A 404 -11.49 -34.95 -49.61
CA GLN A 404 -11.27 -33.66 -50.26
C GLN A 404 -9.86 -33.57 -50.81
N ILE A 405 -9.73 -33.21 -52.10
CA ILE A 405 -8.45 -33.13 -52.79
C ILE A 405 -8.39 -31.82 -53.58
N HIS A 406 -7.46 -30.96 -53.19
CA HIS A 406 -7.24 -29.66 -53.83
C HIS A 406 -5.76 -29.47 -54.16
N GLN A 407 -5.48 -28.63 -55.15
CA GLN A 407 -4.11 -28.23 -55.47
C GLN A 407 -3.89 -26.78 -55.06
N VAL A 408 -2.80 -26.53 -54.34
CA VAL A 408 -2.39 -25.20 -53.89
C VAL A 408 -0.90 -25.04 -54.21
N GLU A 409 -0.55 -24.01 -54.97
CA GLU A 409 0.83 -23.72 -55.41
C GLU A 409 1.60 -24.93 -55.97
N GLY A 410 0.90 -25.81 -56.71
CA GLY A 410 1.51 -26.98 -57.33
C GLY A 410 1.60 -28.23 -56.43
N ARG A 411 1.27 -28.13 -55.14
CA ARG A 411 1.21 -29.26 -54.19
C ARG A 411 -0.23 -29.72 -53.94
N LEU A 412 -0.39 -31.00 -53.60
CA LEU A 412 -1.69 -31.59 -53.30
C LEU A 412 -2.00 -31.46 -51.80
N PHE A 413 -3.18 -30.94 -51.50
CA PHE A 413 -3.80 -30.92 -50.18
C PHE A 413 -4.88 -31.99 -50.15
N ILE A 414 -4.73 -32.95 -49.25
CA ILE A 414 -5.55 -34.15 -49.16
C ILE A 414 -6.13 -34.22 -47.76
N ALA A 415 -7.45 -34.14 -47.63
CA ALA A 415 -8.15 -34.40 -46.38
C ALA A 415 -9.02 -35.66 -46.55
N ALA A 416 -8.99 -36.54 -45.56
CA ALA A 416 -9.81 -37.74 -45.54
C ALA A 416 -10.32 -38.01 -44.13
N GLU A 417 -11.56 -38.47 -44.02
CA GLU A 417 -12.18 -38.84 -42.76
C GLU A 417 -12.27 -40.36 -42.67
N ALA A 418 -11.95 -40.95 -41.53
CA ALA A 418 -12.03 -42.40 -41.33
C ALA A 418 -12.59 -42.74 -39.96
N LEU A 419 -13.34 -43.85 -39.88
CA LEU A 419 -14.00 -44.25 -38.65
C LEU A 419 -13.15 -45.24 -37.84
N ILE A 420 -13.03 -45.00 -36.53
CA ILE A 420 -12.33 -45.87 -35.55
C ILE A 420 -13.25 -46.30 -34.40
N ASP A 421 -12.83 -47.30 -33.63
CA ASP A 421 -13.53 -47.66 -32.40
C ASP A 421 -13.45 -46.51 -31.38
N GLY A 422 -14.61 -46.02 -30.92
CA GLY A 422 -14.70 -44.90 -29.99
C GLY A 422 -14.21 -45.20 -28.56
N SER A 423 -13.86 -46.45 -28.27
CA SER A 423 -13.23 -46.85 -26.99
C SER A 423 -11.70 -46.64 -26.95
N LEU A 424 -11.08 -46.32 -28.09
CA LEU A 424 -9.65 -46.00 -28.15
C LEU A 424 -9.33 -44.67 -27.47
N SER A 425 -8.13 -44.56 -26.89
CA SER A 425 -7.66 -43.29 -26.36
C SER A 425 -7.33 -42.30 -27.48
N VAL A 426 -7.36 -41.00 -27.16
CA VAL A 426 -6.97 -39.94 -28.12
C VAL A 426 -5.53 -40.12 -28.62
N SER A 427 -4.63 -40.66 -27.78
CA SER A 427 -3.24 -40.96 -28.19
C SER A 427 -3.20 -42.08 -29.23
N GLU A 428 -3.95 -43.16 -29.02
CA GLU A 428 -4.01 -44.27 -29.98
C GLU A 428 -4.68 -43.83 -31.29
N ALA A 429 -5.72 -43.00 -31.22
CA ALA A 429 -6.32 -42.39 -32.40
C ALA A 429 -5.32 -41.49 -33.15
N HIS A 430 -4.52 -40.70 -32.43
CA HIS A 430 -3.49 -39.86 -33.04
C HIS A 430 -2.42 -40.69 -33.76
N ASP A 431 -1.95 -41.79 -33.16
CA ASP A 431 -0.97 -42.68 -33.77
C ASP A 431 -1.51 -43.32 -35.06
N LEU A 432 -2.78 -43.75 -35.06
CA LEU A 432 -3.44 -44.30 -36.25
C LEU A 432 -3.63 -43.26 -37.35
N SER A 433 -3.96 -42.01 -36.99
CA SER A 433 -4.07 -40.90 -37.94
C SER A 433 -2.72 -40.60 -38.58
N THR A 434 -1.66 -40.48 -37.78
CA THR A 434 -0.29 -40.26 -38.26
C THR A 434 0.18 -41.39 -39.17
N GLN A 435 -0.08 -42.64 -38.79
CA GLN A 435 0.25 -43.80 -39.61
C GLN A 435 -0.45 -43.76 -40.98
N MET A 436 -1.73 -43.40 -41.02
CA MET A 436 -2.48 -43.26 -42.28
C MET A 436 -1.93 -42.10 -43.14
N GLN A 437 -1.59 -40.97 -42.52
CA GLN A 437 -0.98 -39.83 -43.22
C GLN A 437 0.35 -40.23 -43.88
N ASP A 438 1.20 -40.96 -43.17
CA ASP A 438 2.50 -41.41 -43.68
C ASP A 438 2.35 -42.36 -44.88
N ILE A 439 1.41 -43.30 -44.82
CA ILE A 439 1.13 -44.23 -45.93
C ILE A 439 0.61 -43.47 -47.16
N ILE A 440 -0.29 -42.50 -46.97
CA ILE A 440 -0.81 -41.66 -48.07
C ILE A 440 0.32 -40.84 -48.69
N ARG A 441 1.17 -40.19 -47.86
CA ARG A 441 2.33 -39.41 -48.32
C ARG A 441 3.31 -40.26 -49.12
N ALA A 442 3.52 -41.52 -48.74
CA ALA A 442 4.39 -42.44 -49.47
C ALA A 442 3.82 -42.85 -50.84
N ARG A 443 2.50 -42.86 -51.00
CA ARG A 443 1.80 -43.34 -52.21
C ARG A 443 1.40 -42.26 -53.19
N VAL A 444 1.25 -41.03 -52.73
CA VAL A 444 0.79 -39.90 -53.55
C VAL A 444 1.97 -38.95 -53.82
N PRO A 445 2.55 -38.98 -55.03
CA PRO A 445 3.60 -38.05 -55.41
C PRO A 445 3.09 -36.60 -55.34
N ASN A 446 3.89 -35.69 -54.78
CA ASN A 446 3.55 -34.28 -54.57
C ASN A 446 2.43 -34.02 -53.55
N ALA A 447 2.15 -34.98 -52.64
CA ALA A 447 1.38 -34.70 -51.44
C ALA A 447 2.10 -33.63 -50.59
N GLY A 448 1.49 -32.45 -50.48
CA GLY A 448 1.95 -31.36 -49.63
C GLY A 448 1.48 -31.57 -48.20
N GLU A 449 0.21 -31.28 -47.96
CA GLU A 449 -0.44 -31.50 -46.68
C GLU A 449 -1.44 -32.66 -46.78
N VAL A 450 -1.36 -33.60 -45.84
CA VAL A 450 -2.27 -34.72 -45.72
C VAL A 450 -2.86 -34.66 -44.32
N LEU A 451 -4.16 -34.47 -44.22
CA LEU A 451 -4.89 -34.41 -42.97
C LEU A 451 -5.84 -35.60 -42.90
N VAL A 452 -5.69 -36.40 -41.85
CA VAL A 452 -6.58 -37.54 -41.57
C VAL A 452 -7.36 -37.23 -40.31
N HIS A 453 -8.65 -36.99 -40.46
CA HIS A 453 -9.55 -36.83 -39.33
C HIS A 453 -10.14 -38.20 -38.97
N LEU A 454 -10.03 -38.59 -37.69
CA LEU A 454 -10.59 -39.84 -37.22
C LEU A 454 -11.84 -39.57 -36.39
N GLU A 455 -12.93 -40.22 -36.77
CA GLU A 455 -14.20 -40.12 -36.10
C GLU A 455 -14.53 -41.42 -35.37
N PRO A 456 -15.17 -41.37 -34.19
CA PRO A 456 -15.66 -42.58 -33.55
C PRO A 456 -16.79 -43.17 -34.39
N LYS A 457 -16.76 -44.50 -34.60
CA LYS A 457 -17.89 -45.26 -35.14
C LYS A 457 -19.10 -45.01 -34.24
N GLY A 458 -20.06 -44.24 -34.73
CA GLY A 458 -21.34 -44.11 -34.05
C GLY A 458 -22.07 -45.46 -33.99
N GLU A 459 -22.82 -45.71 -32.92
CA GLU A 459 -24.03 -46.52 -33.05
C GLU A 459 -24.93 -45.78 -34.04
N LEU A 460 -24.91 -46.19 -35.31
CA LEU A 460 -25.91 -45.79 -36.28
C LEU A 460 -27.29 -46.21 -35.71
N MET A 461 -28.03 -45.27 -35.12
CA MET A 461 -29.49 -45.38 -35.01
C MET A 461 -30.13 -44.90 -36.31
#